data_AF-A0A2Y9F5D8-F1
#
_entry.id   AF-A0A2Y9F5D8-F1
#
_cell.length_a   1.000
_cell.length_b   1.000
_cell.length_c   1.000
_cell.angle_alpha   90.00
_cell.angle_beta   90.00
_cell.angle_gamma   90.00
#
_symmetry.space_group_name_H-M   'P 1'
#
loop_
_entity.id
_entity.type
_entity.pdbx_description
1 polymer ?
#
loop_
_entity_poly.entity_id
_entity_poly.type
_entity_poly.pdbx_seq_one_letter_code
_entity_poly.pdbx_strand_id
1 'polypeptide(L)'
;MLLSILTALCLWLRLALGVRGAPCEAVRIPMCRYMPWNITRMPNHLHHSTQENAVLAIEQYEELVDVNCSAVLRFFLCAMYAPICTLEFLHDPIKPCKSVCQRARDDCEPLMKMYNHSWPESLACDELPVYDRGVCISPEAIVTDLPEDVKWIDITPDMMVQERPLDIDCKRLSPDRCKCKKVKPTLATYLSKNYSYVIHAKIKAVQRSGCNEVTTVVDVKEIFKSSSPIPRTQVPLITNSSCQCPHILPHQDVLIMCYEWRSRMMLLENCLVEKWRDQLSKRSIQWEERLQEQQRTIQDKKRTAGRTSRSNAPKPKGKPPAPKPASPKKNIKARSAPKRTNPKRV
;
A
#
# COMPACT_ATOMS: atom_id res chain seq x y z
N MET A 1 6.47 9.30 50.02
CA MET A 1 6.00 10.32 49.06
C MET A 1 7.09 10.77 48.08
N LEU A 2 8.30 11.15 48.51
CA LEU A 2 9.39 11.55 47.58
C LEU A 2 9.78 10.47 46.56
N LEU A 3 9.83 9.19 46.96
CA LEU A 3 10.15 8.06 46.06
C LEU A 3 9.11 7.86 44.95
N SER A 4 7.83 8.13 45.25
CA SER A 4 6.72 8.02 44.30
C SER A 4 6.72 9.15 43.26
N ILE A 5 7.23 10.33 43.65
CA ILE A 5 7.36 11.49 42.76
C ILE A 5 8.56 11.29 41.82
N LEU A 6 9.68 10.76 42.32
CA LEU A 6 10.87 10.42 41.50
C LEU A 6 10.57 9.34 40.45
N THR A 7 9.78 8.33 40.80
CA THR A 7 9.38 7.26 39.86
C THR A 7 8.38 7.77 38.81
N ALA A 8 7.44 8.63 39.19
CA ALA A 8 6.54 9.30 38.25
C ALA A 8 7.29 10.25 37.29
N LEU A 9 8.30 10.98 37.80
CA LEU A 9 9.15 11.86 36.99
C LEU A 9 10.03 11.06 36.03
N CYS A 10 10.58 9.92 36.45
CA CYS A 10 11.32 8.99 35.58
C CYS A 10 10.42 8.36 34.52
N LEU A 11 9.16 8.01 34.84
CA LEU A 11 8.19 7.54 33.83
C LEU A 11 7.86 8.64 32.83
N TRP A 12 7.68 9.88 33.28
CA TRP A 12 7.42 11.03 32.41
C TRP A 12 8.63 11.36 31.52
N LEU A 13 9.86 11.27 32.03
CA LEU A 13 11.08 11.40 31.21
C LEU A 13 11.20 10.26 30.19
N ARG A 14 10.80 9.02 30.53
CA ARG A 14 10.81 7.89 29.59
C ARG A 14 9.72 7.98 28.53
N LEU A 15 8.57 8.58 28.83
CA LEU A 15 7.50 8.87 27.86
C LEU A 15 7.83 10.08 26.95
N ALA A 16 8.71 10.98 27.38
CA ALA A 16 9.15 12.14 26.57
C ALA A 16 10.24 11.79 25.53
N LEU A 17 10.99 10.69 25.73
CA LEU A 17 11.87 10.12 24.72
C LEU A 17 11.09 9.17 23.79
N GLY A 18 10.03 9.68 23.17
CA GLY A 18 9.60 9.09 21.90
C GLY A 18 10.80 9.14 20.95
N VAL A 19 11.20 8.00 20.41
CA VAL A 19 12.27 7.88 19.40
C VAL A 19 11.91 8.81 18.24
N ARG A 20 12.42 10.04 18.29
CA ARG A 20 12.48 10.94 17.15
C ARG A 20 13.46 10.26 16.22
N GLY A 21 12.98 9.42 15.31
CA GLY A 21 13.91 8.76 14.42
C GLY A 21 14.66 9.82 13.59
N ALA A 22 15.91 9.51 13.28
CA ALA A 22 16.90 10.45 12.79
C ALA A 22 16.42 11.19 11.52
N PRO A 23 16.81 12.46 11.32
CA PRO A 23 16.54 13.16 10.06
C PRO A 23 17.11 12.37 8.87
N CYS A 24 16.55 12.60 7.66
CA CYS A 24 17.12 12.03 6.44
C CYS A 24 18.59 12.44 6.31
N GLU A 25 19.42 11.55 5.80
CA GLU A 25 20.83 11.78 5.51
C GLU A 25 21.16 11.36 4.08
N ALA A 26 22.23 11.91 3.50
CA ALA A 26 22.65 11.55 2.14
C ALA A 26 23.07 10.08 2.06
N VAL A 27 22.77 9.41 0.94
CA VAL A 27 23.23 8.05 0.66
C VAL A 27 24.75 8.07 0.45
N ARG A 28 25.47 7.35 1.30
CA ARG A 28 26.95 7.24 1.28
C ARG A 28 27.43 5.87 0.80
N ILE A 29 26.54 4.88 0.71
CA ILE A 29 26.86 3.53 0.23
C ILE A 29 27.28 3.58 -1.26
N PRO A 30 28.53 3.17 -1.61
CA PRO A 30 29.08 3.35 -2.95
C PRO A 30 28.21 2.82 -4.09
N MET A 31 27.79 1.55 -4.04
CA MET A 31 26.96 0.94 -5.08
C MET A 31 25.54 1.52 -5.19
N CYS A 32 25.07 2.24 -4.16
CA CYS A 32 23.73 2.82 -4.11
C CYS A 32 23.67 4.29 -4.53
N ARG A 33 24.81 4.91 -4.86
CA ARG A 33 24.85 6.32 -5.34
C ARG A 33 24.07 6.55 -6.62
N TYR A 34 23.91 5.51 -7.44
CA TYR A 34 23.18 5.54 -8.71
C TYR A 34 21.70 5.20 -8.58
N MET A 35 21.19 5.06 -7.35
CA MET A 35 19.76 4.86 -7.15
C MET A 35 18.99 6.14 -7.48
N PRO A 36 17.71 6.03 -7.85
CA PRO A 36 16.88 7.20 -8.15
C PRO A 36 16.61 8.11 -6.94
N TRP A 37 17.02 7.70 -5.74
CA TRP A 37 16.99 8.51 -4.52
C TRP A 37 18.41 8.74 -3.99
N ASN A 38 18.66 9.94 -3.45
CA ASN A 38 19.94 10.37 -2.90
C ASN A 38 19.93 10.56 -1.38
N ILE A 39 18.78 10.39 -0.73
CA ILE A 39 18.60 10.50 0.72
C ILE A 39 18.01 9.22 1.31
N THR A 40 18.55 8.80 2.45
CA THR A 40 18.18 7.62 3.22
C THR A 40 17.96 8.00 4.68
N ARG A 41 17.53 7.05 5.49
CA ARG A 41 17.41 7.18 6.94
C ARG A 41 17.73 5.85 7.61
N MET A 42 18.33 5.95 8.80
CA MET A 42 18.62 4.82 9.66
C MET A 42 17.64 4.75 10.86
N PRO A 43 17.35 3.56 11.39
CA PRO A 43 17.86 2.26 10.95
C PRO A 43 17.27 1.79 9.62
N ASN A 44 18.03 0.97 8.88
CA ASN A 44 17.55 0.35 7.65
C ASN A 44 16.73 -0.93 7.93
N HIS A 45 16.26 -1.61 6.89
CA HIS A 45 15.42 -2.83 7.00
C HIS A 45 16.15 -4.02 7.62
N LEU A 46 17.47 -3.93 7.74
CA LEU A 46 18.35 -4.93 8.35
C LEU A 46 18.83 -4.49 9.73
N HIS A 47 18.20 -3.46 10.31
CA HIS A 47 18.46 -2.95 11.64
C HIS A 47 19.88 -2.41 11.88
N HIS A 48 20.59 -2.05 10.81
CA HIS A 48 21.83 -1.28 10.96
C HIS A 48 21.49 0.12 11.46
N SER A 49 22.12 0.58 12.54
CA SER A 49 21.86 1.91 13.11
C SER A 49 22.55 3.05 12.36
N THR A 50 23.57 2.75 11.55
CA THR A 50 24.38 3.73 10.83
C THR A 50 24.67 3.24 9.41
N GLN A 51 24.91 4.18 8.48
CA GLN A 51 25.30 3.82 7.12
C GLN A 51 26.67 3.15 7.06
N GLU A 52 27.60 3.47 7.96
CA GLU A 52 28.92 2.83 8.02
C GLU A 52 28.79 1.31 8.26
N ASN A 53 27.88 0.90 9.14
CA ASN A 53 27.59 -0.52 9.37
C ASN A 53 26.91 -1.15 8.13
N ALA A 54 26.03 -0.40 7.47
CA ALA A 54 25.37 -0.87 6.26
C ALA A 54 26.37 -1.04 5.09
N VAL A 55 27.37 -0.16 4.96
CA VAL A 55 28.44 -0.25 3.95
C VAL A 55 29.20 -1.56 4.12
N LEU A 56 29.74 -1.83 5.32
CA LEU A 56 30.49 -3.07 5.59
C LEU A 56 29.65 -4.33 5.31
N ALA A 57 28.35 -4.27 5.61
CA ALA A 57 27.46 -5.40 5.42
C ALA A 57 27.01 -5.60 3.96
N ILE A 58 26.96 -4.55 3.13
CA ILE A 58 26.55 -4.65 1.73
C ILE A 58 27.72 -4.95 0.78
N GLU A 59 28.96 -4.61 1.16
CA GLU A 59 30.18 -4.83 0.37
C GLU A 59 30.32 -6.28 -0.13
N GLN A 60 29.89 -7.27 0.67
CA GLN A 60 29.92 -8.68 0.27
C GLN A 60 29.10 -9.01 -0.98
N TYR A 61 28.19 -8.12 -1.42
CA TYR A 61 27.37 -8.30 -2.62
C TYR A 61 27.88 -7.51 -3.83
N GLU A 62 28.97 -6.74 -3.72
CA GLU A 62 29.51 -5.95 -4.84
C GLU A 62 29.81 -6.82 -6.06
N GLU A 63 30.57 -7.90 -5.85
CA GLU A 63 30.91 -8.83 -6.94
C GLU A 63 29.66 -9.46 -7.57
N LEU A 64 28.66 -9.83 -6.75
CA LEU A 64 27.41 -10.42 -7.23
C LEU A 64 26.60 -9.42 -8.08
N VAL A 65 26.61 -8.15 -7.69
CA VAL A 65 26.00 -7.05 -8.44
C VAL A 65 26.74 -6.80 -9.76
N ASP A 66 28.07 -6.85 -9.76
CA ASP A 66 28.90 -6.60 -10.95
C ASP A 66 28.82 -7.74 -11.98
N VAL A 67 28.64 -8.99 -11.53
CA VAL A 67 28.32 -10.13 -12.42
C VAL A 67 26.96 -9.94 -13.10
N ASN A 68 26.09 -9.08 -12.53
CA ASN A 68 24.81 -8.68 -13.13
C ASN A 68 23.89 -9.87 -13.45
N CYS A 69 23.79 -10.83 -12.53
CA CYS A 69 22.86 -11.96 -12.62
C CYS A 69 21.39 -11.53 -12.74
N SER A 70 21.03 -10.39 -12.15
CA SER A 70 19.69 -9.81 -12.23
C SER A 70 19.74 -8.28 -12.34
N ALA A 71 18.97 -7.74 -13.28
CA ALA A 71 18.86 -6.29 -13.49
C ALA A 71 18.27 -5.54 -12.27
N VAL A 72 17.58 -6.24 -11.36
CA VAL A 72 16.91 -5.64 -10.20
C VAL A 72 17.66 -5.88 -8.88
N LEU A 73 18.78 -6.61 -8.89
CA LEU A 73 19.52 -6.96 -7.67
C LEU A 73 20.04 -5.71 -6.94
N ARG A 74 20.72 -4.81 -7.66
CA ARG A 74 21.26 -3.57 -7.08
C ARG A 74 20.16 -2.73 -6.45
N PHE A 75 19.03 -2.58 -7.15
CA PHE A 75 17.86 -1.87 -6.63
C PHE A 75 17.34 -2.52 -5.34
N PHE A 76 17.19 -3.84 -5.34
CA PHE A 76 16.70 -4.58 -4.17
C PHE A 76 17.61 -4.40 -2.95
N LEU A 77 18.92 -4.60 -3.12
CA LEU A 77 19.89 -4.43 -2.05
C LEU A 77 19.88 -2.99 -1.53
N CYS A 78 19.94 -1.99 -2.40
CA CYS A 78 19.91 -0.60 -1.97
C CYS A 78 18.59 -0.21 -1.29
N ALA A 79 17.45 -0.75 -1.73
CA ALA A 79 16.16 -0.56 -1.06
C ALA A 79 16.13 -1.17 0.36
N MET A 80 16.90 -2.24 0.62
CA MET A 80 17.02 -2.86 1.94
C MET A 80 18.04 -2.12 2.85
N TYR A 81 19.20 -1.76 2.31
CA TYR A 81 20.34 -1.22 3.05
C TYR A 81 20.33 0.31 3.18
N ALA A 82 19.79 1.03 2.20
CA ALA A 82 19.66 2.49 2.18
C ALA A 82 18.25 2.88 1.68
N PRO A 83 17.19 2.58 2.45
CA PRO A 83 15.81 2.80 2.01
C PRO A 83 15.54 4.29 1.79
N ILE A 84 14.73 4.60 0.78
CA ILE A 84 14.35 5.97 0.45
C ILE A 84 13.75 6.70 1.65
N CYS A 85 14.28 7.88 1.96
CA CYS A 85 13.70 8.73 2.99
C CYS A 85 12.56 9.58 2.41
N THR A 86 11.34 9.38 2.89
CA THR A 86 10.17 10.19 2.51
C THR A 86 9.44 10.67 3.76
N LEU A 87 8.80 11.84 3.68
CA LEU A 87 8.08 12.44 4.81
C LEU A 87 6.93 11.56 5.33
N GLU A 88 6.38 10.70 4.48
CA GLU A 88 5.28 9.82 4.80
C GLU A 88 5.68 8.55 5.57
N PHE A 89 6.96 8.17 5.49
CA PHE A 89 7.50 6.90 5.99
C PHE A 89 8.69 7.13 6.91
N LEU A 90 8.60 8.15 7.77
CA LEU A 90 9.66 8.51 8.70
C LEU A 90 9.93 7.38 9.72
N HIS A 91 8.89 6.76 10.27
CA HIS A 91 9.07 5.77 11.35
C HIS A 91 9.36 4.35 10.86
N ASP A 92 8.88 4.00 9.68
CA ASP A 92 9.09 2.70 9.06
C ASP A 92 9.35 2.94 7.56
N PRO A 93 10.60 2.83 7.09
CA PRO A 93 10.94 3.12 5.70
C PRO A 93 10.16 2.22 4.73
N ILE A 94 9.99 2.67 3.48
CA ILE A 94 9.28 1.84 2.50
C ILE A 94 10.13 0.62 2.14
N LYS A 95 9.55 -0.58 2.18
CA LYS A 95 10.19 -1.84 1.78
C LYS A 95 10.13 -2.06 0.26
N PRO A 96 11.09 -2.79 -0.34
CA PRO A 96 10.95 -3.26 -1.71
C PRO A 96 9.78 -4.23 -1.84
N CYS A 97 9.14 -4.26 -3.00
CA CYS A 97 8.05 -5.20 -3.27
C CYS A 97 8.55 -6.65 -3.27
N LYS A 98 7.73 -7.59 -2.79
CA LYS A 98 8.01 -9.03 -2.78
C LYS A 98 8.42 -9.56 -4.16
N SER A 99 7.78 -9.08 -5.23
CA SER A 99 8.09 -9.45 -6.62
C SER A 99 9.49 -9.05 -7.06
N VAL A 100 10.05 -7.95 -6.53
CA VAL A 100 11.41 -7.50 -6.83
C VAL A 100 12.43 -8.41 -6.16
N CYS A 101 12.20 -8.73 -4.88
CA CYS A 101 13.04 -9.69 -4.15
C CYS A 101 13.02 -11.07 -4.81
N GLN A 102 11.84 -11.57 -5.17
CA GLN A 102 11.71 -12.89 -5.80
C GLN A 102 12.49 -12.96 -7.13
N ARG A 103 12.38 -11.95 -8.00
CA ARG A 103 13.20 -11.88 -9.22
C ARG A 103 14.70 -11.87 -8.91
N ALA A 104 15.15 -10.98 -8.02
CA ALA A 104 16.56 -10.89 -7.65
C ALA A 104 17.10 -12.23 -7.11
N ARG A 105 16.33 -12.90 -6.25
CA ARG A 105 16.68 -14.21 -5.71
C ARG A 105 16.67 -15.29 -6.77
N ASP A 106 15.60 -15.42 -7.54
CA ASP A 106 15.44 -16.52 -8.47
C ASP A 106 16.51 -16.46 -9.60
N ASP A 107 16.94 -15.26 -9.98
CA ASP A 107 18.00 -15.02 -10.96
C ASP A 107 19.42 -15.26 -10.37
N CYS A 108 19.68 -14.83 -9.13
CA CYS A 108 21.04 -14.80 -8.56
C CYS A 108 21.36 -15.95 -7.60
N GLU A 109 20.37 -16.54 -6.93
CA GLU A 109 20.57 -17.66 -6.00
C GLU A 109 21.19 -18.90 -6.69
N PRO A 110 20.85 -19.28 -7.93
CA PRO A 110 21.51 -20.39 -8.61
C PRO A 110 23.03 -20.17 -8.76
N LEU A 111 23.44 -18.92 -9.04
CA LEU A 111 24.85 -18.55 -9.10
C LEU A 111 25.52 -18.62 -7.73
N MET A 112 24.87 -18.10 -6.68
CA MET A 112 25.38 -18.21 -5.30
C MET A 112 25.59 -19.67 -4.89
N LYS A 113 24.63 -20.56 -5.21
CA LYS A 113 24.69 -21.99 -4.89
C LYS A 113 25.86 -22.70 -5.57
N MET A 114 26.27 -22.25 -6.76
CA MET A 114 27.46 -22.77 -7.45
C MET A 114 28.74 -22.56 -6.64
N TYR A 115 28.80 -21.48 -5.86
CA TYR A 115 29.90 -21.14 -4.96
C TYR A 115 29.63 -21.53 -3.50
N ASN A 116 28.71 -22.47 -3.25
CA ASN A 116 28.30 -22.92 -1.90
C ASN A 116 27.74 -21.81 -1.00
N HIS A 117 27.16 -20.76 -1.57
CA HIS A 117 26.41 -19.75 -0.85
C HIS A 117 24.90 -19.91 -1.08
N SER A 118 24.10 -19.62 -0.06
CA SER A 118 22.64 -19.60 -0.16
C SER A 118 22.11 -18.18 -0.08
N TRP A 119 20.89 -17.95 -0.59
CA TRP A 119 20.22 -16.68 -0.35
C TRP A 119 20.03 -16.45 1.15
N PRO A 120 20.44 -15.30 1.71
CA PRO A 120 20.45 -15.09 3.15
C PRO A 120 19.03 -14.89 3.71
N GLU A 121 18.80 -15.37 4.93
CA GLU A 121 17.51 -15.28 5.61
C GLU A 121 17.11 -13.82 5.87
N SER A 122 18.08 -12.94 6.13
CA SER A 122 17.85 -11.51 6.32
C SER A 122 17.32 -10.79 5.07
N LEU A 123 17.46 -11.41 3.89
CA LEU A 123 16.87 -10.93 2.62
C LEU A 123 15.72 -11.83 2.15
N ALA A 124 15.13 -12.63 3.03
CA ALA A 124 14.01 -13.50 2.68
C ALA A 124 12.82 -12.69 2.14
N CYS A 125 12.27 -13.13 1.01
CA CYS A 125 11.19 -12.39 0.34
C CYS A 125 9.82 -12.53 1.04
N ASP A 126 9.68 -13.43 2.01
CA ASP A 126 8.36 -13.80 2.53
C ASP A 126 7.69 -12.73 3.36
N GLU A 127 8.47 -11.95 4.09
CA GLU A 127 8.01 -10.85 4.93
C GLU A 127 7.85 -9.53 4.17
N LEU A 128 8.17 -9.51 2.87
CA LEU A 128 8.04 -8.31 2.05
C LEU A 128 6.59 -8.11 1.57
N PRO A 129 6.14 -6.84 1.49
CA PRO A 129 4.79 -6.51 1.03
C PRO A 129 4.57 -6.87 -0.45
N VAL A 130 3.34 -7.31 -0.75
CA VAL A 130 2.83 -7.45 -2.12
C VAL A 130 2.17 -6.14 -2.52
N TYR A 131 2.41 -5.66 -3.76
CA TYR A 131 1.92 -4.37 -4.26
C TYR A 131 0.40 -4.15 -4.04
N ASP A 132 -0.41 -5.19 -4.29
CA ASP A 132 -1.87 -5.12 -4.12
C ASP A 132 -2.36 -5.11 -2.66
N ARG A 133 -1.46 -5.34 -1.69
CA ARG A 133 -1.78 -5.49 -0.26
C ARG A 133 -0.99 -4.56 0.66
N GLY A 134 -0.11 -3.71 0.13
CA GLY A 134 0.76 -2.82 0.92
C GLY A 134 1.38 -1.69 0.10
N VAL A 135 2.22 -0.87 0.75
CA VAL A 135 3.05 0.13 0.05
C VAL A 135 4.44 -0.46 -0.10
N CYS A 136 4.95 -0.51 -1.33
CA CYS A 136 6.28 -1.02 -1.62
C CYS A 136 6.84 -0.40 -2.89
N ILE A 137 8.16 -0.45 -3.07
CA ILE A 137 8.85 0.12 -4.24
C ILE A 137 9.33 -0.95 -5.23
N SER A 138 9.22 -0.63 -6.52
CA SER A 138 9.79 -1.40 -7.63
C SER A 138 10.49 -0.48 -8.63
N PRO A 139 11.50 -0.96 -9.37
CA PRO A 139 12.25 -0.14 -10.32
C PRO A 139 11.38 0.40 -11.46
N GLU A 140 10.32 -0.31 -11.86
CA GLU A 140 9.41 0.09 -12.95
C GLU A 140 8.51 1.28 -12.60
N ALA A 141 8.38 1.62 -11.30
CA ALA A 141 7.65 2.79 -10.84
C ALA A 141 8.47 4.09 -10.99
N ILE A 142 9.73 3.99 -11.42
CA ILE A 142 10.66 5.10 -11.58
C ILE A 142 10.92 5.21 -13.08
N VAL A 143 10.21 6.10 -13.75
CA VAL A 143 10.26 6.31 -15.20
C VAL A 143 11.71 6.51 -15.67
N THR A 144 12.29 5.50 -16.30
CA THR A 144 13.44 5.63 -17.20
C THR A 144 12.97 5.45 -18.63
N ASP A 145 11.98 6.24 -19.04
CA ASP A 145 11.67 6.46 -20.45
C ASP A 145 12.30 7.81 -20.84
N LEU A 146 13.61 7.81 -21.05
CA LEU A 146 14.25 8.82 -21.90
C LEU A 146 14.82 8.08 -23.11
N PRO A 147 14.46 8.49 -24.34
CA PRO A 147 14.86 7.79 -25.56
C PRO A 147 16.39 7.84 -25.77
N GLU A 148 16.89 6.81 -26.48
CA GLU A 148 18.31 6.47 -26.71
C GLU A 148 19.11 7.54 -27.49
N ASP A 149 18.49 8.66 -27.84
CA ASP A 149 19.02 9.66 -28.77
C ASP A 149 19.83 10.79 -28.09
N VAL A 150 19.87 10.84 -26.75
CA VAL A 150 20.71 11.82 -26.05
C VAL A 150 22.13 11.29 -25.90
N LYS A 151 22.88 11.39 -27.00
CA LYS A 151 24.34 11.25 -27.04
C LYS A 151 24.96 12.13 -25.96
N TRP A 152 25.74 11.51 -25.08
CA TRP A 152 26.52 12.15 -24.03
C TRP A 152 27.23 13.41 -24.53
N ILE A 153 26.85 14.56 -23.98
CA ILE A 153 27.72 15.74 -24.00
C ILE A 153 28.58 15.63 -22.74
N ASP A 154 29.87 15.43 -22.95
CA ASP A 154 30.89 15.48 -21.91
C ASP A 154 30.82 16.84 -21.20
N ILE A 155 30.49 16.83 -19.91
CA ILE A 155 30.64 18.02 -19.06
C ILE A 155 31.93 17.85 -18.27
N THR A 156 33.00 18.45 -18.79
CA THR A 156 34.25 18.69 -18.05
C THR A 156 33.99 19.52 -16.79
N PRO A 157 34.81 19.36 -15.73
CA PRO A 157 34.61 19.98 -14.43
C PRO A 157 35.19 21.40 -14.42
N ASP A 158 34.53 22.32 -15.12
CA ASP A 158 34.75 23.75 -14.95
C ASP A 158 33.56 24.45 -15.58
N MET A 159 32.56 24.77 -14.77
CA MET A 159 31.74 26.00 -14.89
C MET A 159 30.69 26.00 -13.77
N MET A 160 31.02 26.75 -12.72
CA MET A 160 30.10 27.59 -11.95
C MET A 160 29.05 26.89 -11.07
N VAL A 161 29.41 26.77 -9.79
CA VAL A 161 28.47 27.05 -8.70
C VAL A 161 27.91 28.47 -8.92
N GLN A 162 26.72 28.53 -9.46
CA GLN A 162 25.83 29.66 -9.22
C GLN A 162 24.46 29.06 -8.91
N GLU A 163 24.10 29.13 -7.63
CA GLU A 163 22.79 28.72 -7.12
C GLU A 163 21.70 29.33 -8.00
N ARG A 164 21.05 28.51 -8.84
CA ARG A 164 19.74 28.86 -9.40
C ARG A 164 18.69 28.21 -8.53
N PRO A 165 17.82 28.99 -7.87
CA PRO A 165 16.70 28.46 -7.12
C PRO A 165 15.72 27.81 -8.09
N LEU A 166 15.46 26.52 -7.94
CA LEU A 166 14.28 25.87 -8.51
C LEU A 166 13.05 26.21 -7.66
N ASP A 167 12.72 27.49 -7.56
CA ASP A 167 11.40 27.97 -7.16
C ASP A 167 10.74 28.62 -8.38
N ILE A 168 10.44 27.79 -9.40
CA ILE A 168 9.50 28.18 -10.46
C ILE A 168 8.09 28.11 -9.85
N ASP A 169 7.77 29.18 -9.13
CA ASP A 169 6.48 29.81 -8.85
C ASP A 169 5.18 28.97 -9.04
N CYS A 170 5.06 27.79 -8.42
CA CYS A 170 3.77 27.10 -8.24
C CYS A 170 2.79 27.89 -7.34
N LYS A 171 3.28 28.92 -6.65
CA LYS A 171 2.44 29.89 -5.92
C LYS A 171 1.66 30.82 -6.87
N ARG A 172 2.07 30.98 -8.13
CA ARG A 172 1.39 31.80 -9.15
C ARG A 172 0.39 31.04 -10.04
N LEU A 173 0.27 29.72 -9.92
CA LEU A 173 -0.82 28.98 -10.55
C LEU A 173 -2.13 29.38 -9.86
N SER A 174 -2.83 30.36 -10.46
CA SER A 174 -4.10 30.82 -9.95
C SER A 174 -5.08 29.64 -9.86
N PRO A 175 -5.86 29.53 -8.77
CA PRO A 175 -6.91 28.52 -8.63
C PRO A 175 -7.88 28.49 -9.83
N ASP A 176 -7.98 29.59 -10.58
CA ASP A 176 -8.99 29.83 -11.62
C ASP A 176 -8.80 29.04 -12.91
N ARG A 177 -7.67 28.33 -13.10
CA ARG A 177 -7.49 27.44 -14.27
C ARG A 177 -8.05 26.03 -14.06
N CYS A 178 -8.44 25.67 -12.84
CA CYS A 178 -8.94 24.33 -12.53
C CYS A 178 -10.42 24.20 -12.88
N LYS A 179 -10.72 23.38 -13.90
CA LYS A 179 -12.10 23.05 -14.31
C LYS A 179 -12.64 21.88 -13.48
N CYS A 180 -13.07 22.16 -12.24
CA CYS A 180 -13.65 21.12 -11.38
C CYS A 180 -15.09 20.79 -11.78
N LYS A 181 -15.42 19.49 -11.88
CA LYS A 181 -16.80 19.04 -12.06
C LYS A 181 -17.60 19.23 -10.77
N LYS A 182 -18.74 19.91 -10.84
CA LYS A 182 -19.65 20.05 -9.69
C LYS A 182 -20.54 18.81 -9.55
N VAL A 183 -20.47 18.16 -8.40
CA VAL A 183 -21.31 17.00 -8.05
C VAL A 183 -22.61 17.48 -7.43
N LYS A 184 -23.76 17.11 -8.00
CA LYS A 184 -25.07 17.52 -7.46
C LYS A 184 -25.45 16.71 -6.22
N PRO A 185 -25.92 17.35 -5.13
CA PRO A 185 -26.42 16.68 -3.92
C PRO A 185 -27.80 16.08 -4.14
N THR A 186 -27.84 14.89 -4.73
CA THR A 186 -29.06 14.10 -4.94
C THR A 186 -28.96 12.75 -4.25
N LEU A 187 -30.11 12.14 -3.92
CA LEU A 187 -30.16 10.79 -3.35
C LEU A 187 -29.49 9.76 -4.29
N ALA A 188 -29.72 9.87 -5.61
CA ALA A 188 -29.10 8.98 -6.58
C ALA A 188 -27.57 9.08 -6.56
N THR A 189 -27.03 10.31 -6.47
CA THR A 189 -25.58 10.53 -6.29
C THR A 189 -25.08 9.84 -5.04
N TYR A 190 -25.74 10.07 -3.90
CA TYR A 190 -25.36 9.52 -2.61
C TYR A 190 -25.29 7.99 -2.61
N LEU A 191 -26.35 7.34 -3.10
CA LEU A 191 -26.44 5.88 -3.17
C LEU A 191 -25.42 5.28 -4.15
N SER A 192 -25.16 5.94 -5.28
CA SER A 192 -24.23 5.43 -6.30
C SER A 192 -22.75 5.55 -5.91
N LYS A 193 -22.40 6.57 -5.11
CA LYS A 193 -21.01 6.95 -4.87
C LYS A 193 -20.37 6.28 -3.65
N ASN A 194 -21.15 5.65 -2.78
CA ASN A 194 -20.69 4.91 -1.59
C ASN A 194 -19.55 5.63 -0.82
N TYR A 195 -19.81 6.86 -0.37
CA TYR A 195 -18.83 7.68 0.35
C TYR A 195 -18.36 7.00 1.65
N SER A 196 -17.06 7.10 1.95
CA SER A 196 -16.43 6.54 3.15
C SER A 196 -16.73 7.38 4.40
N TYR A 197 -16.78 8.70 4.24
CA TYR A 197 -17.10 9.63 5.32
C TYR A 197 -18.02 10.76 4.86
N VAL A 198 -18.84 11.25 5.79
CA VAL A 198 -19.74 12.39 5.65
C VAL A 198 -19.62 13.25 6.90
N ILE A 199 -19.09 14.45 6.75
CA ILE A 199 -18.78 15.35 7.87
C ILE A 199 -19.28 16.77 7.60
N HIS A 200 -19.73 17.42 8.67
CA HIS A 200 -19.86 18.87 8.75
C HIS A 200 -18.55 19.42 9.30
N ALA A 201 -17.88 20.26 8.53
CA ALA A 201 -16.62 20.84 8.95
C ALA A 201 -16.49 22.29 8.53
N LYS A 202 -15.69 23.05 9.30
CA LYS A 202 -15.29 24.41 8.96
C LYS A 202 -13.89 24.40 8.36
N ILE A 203 -13.73 24.96 7.17
CA ILE A 203 -12.41 25.06 6.52
C ILE A 203 -11.55 26.06 7.29
N LYS A 204 -10.39 25.64 7.79
CA LYS A 204 -9.44 26.51 8.50
C LYS A 204 -8.43 27.12 7.55
N ALA A 205 -7.74 26.28 6.79
CA ALA A 205 -6.68 26.69 5.90
C ALA A 205 -6.57 25.72 4.72
N VAL A 206 -6.07 26.24 3.61
CA VAL A 206 -5.68 25.44 2.45
C VAL A 206 -4.19 25.69 2.27
N GLN A 207 -3.39 24.64 2.45
CA GLN A 207 -1.94 24.68 2.36
C GLN A 207 -1.50 23.91 1.11
N ARG A 208 -0.61 24.49 0.31
CA ARG A 208 0.01 23.79 -0.82
C ARG A 208 1.38 23.30 -0.40
N SER A 209 1.56 21.99 -0.40
CA SER A 209 2.83 21.33 -0.14
C SER A 209 3.47 21.02 -1.50
N GLY A 210 4.26 21.95 -2.01
CA GLY A 210 4.83 21.85 -3.35
C GLY A 210 3.80 22.04 -4.47
N CYS A 211 4.06 21.44 -5.63
CA CYS A 211 3.22 21.60 -6.83
C CYS A 211 2.13 20.53 -6.98
N ASN A 212 2.25 19.38 -6.29
CA ASN A 212 1.42 18.20 -6.56
C ASN A 212 0.44 17.85 -5.43
N GLU A 213 0.55 18.50 -4.27
CA GLU A 213 -0.30 18.20 -3.12
C GLU A 213 -0.91 19.46 -2.52
N VAL A 214 -2.22 19.40 -2.29
CA VAL A 214 -2.97 20.43 -1.57
C VAL A 214 -3.62 19.81 -0.34
N THR A 215 -3.25 20.33 0.83
CA THR A 215 -3.80 19.91 2.12
C THR A 215 -4.80 20.94 2.62
N THR A 216 -6.06 20.53 2.75
CA THR A 216 -7.12 21.35 3.34
C THR A 216 -7.30 20.95 4.80
N VAL A 217 -6.98 21.85 5.72
CA VAL A 217 -7.19 21.64 7.15
C VAL A 217 -8.62 22.04 7.50
N VAL A 218 -9.36 21.11 8.09
CA VAL A 218 -10.75 21.32 8.50
C VAL A 218 -10.94 21.08 9.99
N ASP A 219 -11.88 21.81 10.58
CA ASP A 219 -12.32 21.67 11.96
C ASP A 219 -13.67 20.95 11.97
N VAL A 220 -13.66 19.70 12.43
CA VAL A 220 -14.84 18.81 12.33
C VAL A 220 -15.83 19.15 13.42
N LYS A 221 -17.03 19.58 13.02
CA LYS A 221 -18.14 19.90 13.94
C LYS A 221 -19.01 18.69 14.21
N GLU A 222 -19.45 18.02 13.16
CA GLU A 222 -20.36 16.86 13.25
C GLU A 222 -19.94 15.78 12.25
N ILE A 223 -20.14 14.51 12.64
CA ILE A 223 -19.81 13.34 11.83
C ILE A 223 -21.11 12.56 11.62
N PHE A 224 -21.58 12.49 10.36
CA PHE A 224 -22.79 11.75 10.00
C PHE A 224 -22.48 10.31 9.61
N LYS A 225 -21.34 10.11 8.95
CA LYS A 225 -20.84 8.80 8.53
C LYS A 225 -19.33 8.81 8.63
N SER A 226 -18.74 7.73 9.13
CA SER A 226 -17.32 7.50 8.98
C SER A 226 -17.01 6.01 8.96
N SER A 227 -16.05 5.63 8.13
CA SER A 227 -15.52 4.26 8.09
C SER A 227 -14.43 4.04 9.15
N SER A 228 -13.77 5.12 9.60
CA SER A 228 -12.73 5.13 10.64
C SER A 228 -13.02 6.18 11.73
N PRO A 229 -12.47 6.06 12.95
CA PRO A 229 -12.69 7.06 14.00
C PRO A 229 -12.03 8.39 13.61
N ILE A 230 -12.85 9.42 13.40
CA ILE A 230 -12.38 10.77 13.09
C ILE A 230 -12.15 11.52 14.42
N PRO A 231 -10.94 12.01 14.70
CA PRO A 231 -10.72 12.82 15.89
C PRO A 231 -11.51 14.13 15.76
N ARG A 232 -12.11 14.62 16.87
CA ARG A 232 -12.81 15.91 16.94
C ARG A 232 -11.85 17.11 16.99
N THR A 233 -10.73 16.99 16.29
CA THR A 233 -9.67 17.98 16.22
C THR A 233 -9.53 18.46 14.78
N GLN A 234 -8.45 19.18 14.46
CA GLN A 234 -8.15 19.55 13.09
C GLN A 234 -7.78 18.30 12.28
N VAL A 235 -8.47 18.10 11.18
CA VAL A 235 -8.25 16.96 10.27
C VAL A 235 -7.72 17.48 8.95
N PRO A 236 -6.56 16.97 8.47
CA PRO A 236 -6.08 17.29 7.13
C PRO A 236 -6.81 16.45 6.08
N LEU A 237 -7.39 17.11 5.09
CA LEU A 237 -7.95 16.50 3.89
C LEU A 237 -6.96 16.67 2.73
N ILE A 238 -6.50 15.57 2.14
CA ILE A 238 -5.42 15.58 1.16
C ILE A 238 -5.97 15.50 -0.27
N THR A 239 -5.50 16.40 -1.12
CA THR A 239 -5.75 16.39 -2.56
C THR A 239 -4.43 16.11 -3.27
N ASN A 240 -4.32 14.98 -3.97
CA ASN A 240 -3.11 14.58 -4.70
C ASN A 240 -3.11 15.15 -6.12
N SER A 241 -3.33 16.46 -6.24
CA SER A 241 -3.23 17.20 -7.50
C SER A 241 -2.85 18.65 -7.25
N SER A 242 -2.21 19.27 -8.23
CA SER A 242 -1.93 20.72 -8.25
C SER A 242 -3.19 21.58 -8.20
N CYS A 243 -4.30 21.03 -8.69
CA CYS A 243 -5.62 21.64 -8.67
C CYS A 243 -6.38 21.33 -7.38
N GLN A 244 -6.92 22.37 -6.76
CA GLN A 244 -7.80 22.25 -5.61
C GLN A 244 -9.24 22.03 -6.10
N CYS A 245 -9.63 20.76 -6.26
CA CYS A 245 -11.00 20.38 -6.60
C CYS A 245 -11.59 19.48 -5.50
N PRO A 246 -12.76 19.80 -4.94
CA PRO A 246 -13.64 20.94 -5.27
C PRO A 246 -13.12 22.31 -4.77
N HIS A 247 -13.51 23.37 -5.45
CA HIS A 247 -13.16 24.75 -5.07
C HIS A 247 -13.74 25.12 -3.72
N ILE A 248 -12.88 25.29 -2.70
CA ILE A 248 -13.25 25.67 -1.34
C ILE A 248 -12.36 26.80 -0.83
N LEU A 249 -12.94 27.67 -0.01
CA LEU A 249 -12.22 28.80 0.58
C LEU A 249 -12.11 28.63 2.10
N PRO A 250 -11.05 29.16 2.72
CA PRO A 250 -10.95 29.26 4.17
C PRO A 250 -12.18 29.92 4.80
N HIS A 251 -12.49 29.55 6.04
CA HIS A 251 -13.60 30.06 6.85
C HIS A 251 -15.00 29.67 6.38
N GLN A 252 -15.15 28.80 5.38
CA GLN A 252 -16.45 28.28 4.97
C GLN A 252 -16.89 27.11 5.84
N ASP A 253 -18.16 27.12 6.23
CA ASP A 253 -18.85 25.98 6.81
C ASP A 253 -19.45 25.13 5.68
N VAL A 254 -19.04 23.86 5.61
CA VAL A 254 -19.36 22.97 4.49
C VAL A 254 -19.74 21.58 4.96
N LEU A 255 -20.57 20.92 4.15
CA LEU A 255 -20.83 19.49 4.22
C LEU A 255 -19.92 18.80 3.20
N ILE A 256 -19.11 17.85 3.66
CA ILE A 256 -18.14 17.11 2.84
C ILE A 256 -18.51 15.64 2.85
N MET A 257 -18.67 15.06 1.66
CA MET A 257 -18.84 13.61 1.45
C MET A 257 -17.75 13.11 0.52
N CYS A 258 -16.89 12.23 1.02
CA CYS A 258 -15.71 11.83 0.27
C CYS A 258 -15.18 10.47 0.73
N TYR A 259 -13.96 10.15 0.30
CA TYR A 259 -13.35 8.83 0.39
C TYR A 259 -12.14 8.84 1.30
N GLU A 260 -11.95 7.73 1.98
CA GLU A 260 -10.75 7.46 2.76
C GLU A 260 -9.83 6.54 1.97
N TRP A 261 -8.54 6.82 1.99
CA TRP A 261 -7.52 5.98 1.36
C TRP A 261 -6.37 5.74 2.35
N ARG A 262 -6.09 4.48 2.69
CA ARG A 262 -5.02 4.08 3.62
C ARG A 262 -5.02 4.88 4.94
N SER A 263 -6.20 5.05 5.54
CA SER A 263 -6.41 5.83 6.77
C SER A 263 -6.16 7.34 6.65
N ARG A 264 -6.04 7.87 5.42
CA ARG A 264 -5.99 9.30 5.15
C ARG A 264 -7.31 9.76 4.54
N MET A 265 -7.80 10.90 5.01
CA MET A 265 -8.99 11.52 4.44
C MET A 265 -8.61 12.28 3.17
N MET A 266 -9.15 11.84 2.05
CA MET A 266 -8.88 12.48 0.76
C MET A 266 -9.94 13.54 0.47
N LEU A 267 -9.60 14.53 -0.33
CA LEU A 267 -10.52 15.45 -0.99
C LEU A 267 -10.28 15.34 -2.50
N LEU A 268 -11.11 14.55 -3.17
CA LEU A 268 -10.96 14.24 -4.60
C LEU A 268 -11.98 15.01 -5.45
N GLU A 269 -11.74 15.10 -6.76
CA GLU A 269 -12.63 15.81 -7.70
C GLU A 269 -14.08 15.30 -7.68
N ASN A 270 -14.29 14.01 -7.42
CA ASN A 270 -15.60 13.36 -7.37
C ASN A 270 -16.29 13.46 -5.99
N CYS A 271 -15.70 14.18 -5.05
CA CYS A 271 -16.26 14.39 -3.73
C CYS A 271 -17.35 15.47 -3.75
N LEU A 272 -18.33 15.28 -2.89
CA LEU A 272 -19.43 16.22 -2.76
C LEU A 272 -19.07 17.22 -1.68
N VAL A 273 -18.91 18.48 -2.08
CA VAL A 273 -18.70 19.59 -1.16
C VAL A 273 -19.72 20.66 -1.44
N GLU A 274 -20.54 20.95 -0.43
CA GLU A 274 -21.58 21.96 -0.50
C GLU A 274 -21.53 22.85 0.73
N LYS A 275 -21.94 24.11 0.56
CA LYS A 275 -22.08 25.03 1.70
C LYS A 275 -23.08 24.46 2.69
N TRP A 276 -22.76 24.55 3.97
CA TRP A 276 -23.63 24.03 5.03
C TRP A 276 -25.02 24.65 4.97
N ARG A 277 -26.04 23.80 5.01
CA ARG A 277 -27.46 24.15 5.10
C ARG A 277 -28.18 23.10 5.93
N ASP A 278 -28.99 23.51 6.90
CA ASP A 278 -29.69 22.58 7.80
C ASP A 278 -30.68 21.65 7.07
N GLN A 279 -31.22 22.09 5.93
CA GLN A 279 -32.05 21.23 5.08
C GLN A 279 -31.23 20.10 4.42
N LEU A 280 -29.97 20.37 4.07
CA LEU A 280 -29.10 19.39 3.41
C LEU A 280 -28.60 18.36 4.42
N SER A 281 -28.33 18.76 5.67
CA SER A 281 -27.94 17.83 6.73
C SER A 281 -29.06 16.84 7.04
N LYS A 282 -30.30 17.32 7.23
CA LYS A 282 -31.49 16.46 7.40
C LYS A 282 -31.65 15.48 6.24
N ARG A 283 -31.46 15.93 4.99
CA ARG A 283 -31.50 15.06 3.81
C ARG A 283 -30.40 14.00 3.82
N SER A 284 -29.17 14.37 4.22
CA SER A 284 -28.05 13.42 4.27
C SER A 284 -28.26 12.30 5.29
N ILE A 285 -28.84 12.62 6.46
CA ILE A 285 -29.22 11.63 7.47
C ILE A 285 -30.27 10.66 6.88
N GLN A 286 -31.32 11.19 6.25
CA GLN A 286 -32.35 10.37 5.60
C GLN A 286 -31.80 9.49 4.47
N TRP A 287 -30.80 9.97 3.74
CA TRP A 287 -30.15 9.17 2.68
C TRP A 287 -29.34 8.02 3.25
N GLU A 288 -28.64 8.23 4.37
CA GLU A 288 -27.90 7.18 5.08
C GLU A 288 -28.84 6.12 5.66
N GLU A 289 -29.94 6.52 6.29
CA GLU A 289 -30.96 5.59 6.80
C GLU A 289 -31.53 4.69 5.69
N ARG A 290 -31.85 5.28 4.52
CA ARG A 290 -32.32 4.53 3.35
C ARG A 290 -31.26 3.57 2.81
N LEU A 291 -29.98 3.97 2.79
CA LEU A 291 -28.88 3.10 2.36
C LEU A 291 -28.75 1.89 3.28
N GLN A 292 -28.83 2.09 4.60
CA GLN A 292 -28.77 1.01 5.59
C GLN A 292 -29.96 0.05 5.44
N GLU A 293 -31.16 0.55 5.19
CA GLU A 293 -32.34 -0.28 4.95
C GLU A 293 -32.23 -1.13 3.66
N GLN A 294 -31.69 -0.55 2.59
CA GLN A 294 -31.40 -1.30 1.35
C GLN A 294 -30.36 -2.41 1.59
N GLN A 295 -29.32 -2.15 2.38
CA GLN A 295 -28.32 -3.15 2.71
C GLN A 295 -28.91 -4.30 3.55
N ARG A 296 -29.76 -3.99 4.54
CA ARG A 296 -30.47 -5.00 5.35
C ARG A 296 -31.37 -5.89 4.49
N THR A 297 -32.20 -5.30 3.64
CA THR A 297 -33.09 -6.05 2.74
C THR A 297 -32.33 -6.93 1.74
N ILE A 298 -31.17 -6.48 1.22
CA ILE A 298 -30.28 -7.32 0.39
C ILE A 298 -29.70 -8.49 1.20
N GLN A 299 -29.28 -8.25 2.43
CA GLN A 299 -28.74 -9.29 3.31
C GLN A 299 -29.79 -10.34 3.68
N ASP A 300 -31.04 -9.92 3.93
CA ASP A 300 -32.16 -10.82 4.20
C ASP A 300 -32.57 -11.63 2.97
N LYS A 301 -32.54 -11.04 1.77
CA LYS A 301 -32.72 -11.77 0.50
C LYS A 301 -31.63 -12.81 0.27
N LYS A 302 -30.36 -12.50 0.58
CA LYS A 302 -29.26 -13.48 0.52
C LYS A 302 -29.44 -14.62 1.53
N ARG A 303 -29.89 -14.32 2.75
CA ARG A 303 -30.19 -15.32 3.78
C ARG A 303 -31.34 -16.25 3.40
N THR A 304 -32.41 -15.72 2.81
CA THR A 304 -33.56 -16.52 2.35
C THR A 304 -33.24 -17.36 1.12
N ALA A 305 -32.42 -16.85 0.18
CA ALA A 305 -31.91 -17.62 -0.96
C ALA A 305 -30.93 -18.74 -0.55
N GLY A 306 -30.07 -18.50 0.45
CA GLY A 306 -29.19 -19.53 1.02
C GLY A 306 -29.92 -20.62 1.83
N ARG A 307 -31.14 -20.33 2.30
CA ARG A 307 -31.98 -21.30 3.01
C ARG A 307 -32.71 -22.24 2.06
N THR A 308 -33.09 -21.76 0.88
CA THR A 308 -33.75 -22.55 -0.18
C THR A 308 -32.79 -23.49 -0.92
N SER A 309 -31.48 -23.18 -0.98
CA SER A 309 -30.47 -24.07 -1.54
C SER A 309 -30.03 -25.20 -0.59
N ARG A 310 -30.20 -25.03 0.73
CA ARG A 310 -29.91 -26.08 1.74
C ARG A 310 -31.02 -27.11 1.92
N SER A 311 -32.24 -26.85 1.45
CA SER A 311 -33.37 -27.77 1.52
C SER A 311 -33.38 -28.85 0.43
N ASN A 312 -32.46 -28.80 -0.55
CA ASN A 312 -32.30 -29.82 -1.59
C ASN A 312 -30.99 -30.60 -1.40
N ALA A 313 -30.83 -31.29 -0.26
CA ALA A 313 -29.81 -32.33 -0.10
C ALA A 313 -30.45 -33.72 -0.36
N PRO A 314 -29.88 -34.60 -1.21
CA PRO A 314 -30.43 -35.93 -1.44
C PRO A 314 -30.33 -36.78 -0.18
N LYS A 315 -31.43 -37.45 0.21
CA LYS A 315 -31.48 -38.44 1.29
C LYS A 315 -30.39 -39.52 1.10
N PRO A 316 -29.63 -39.90 2.15
CA PRO A 316 -28.72 -41.04 2.06
C PRO A 316 -29.54 -42.34 1.99
N LYS A 317 -29.31 -43.14 0.93
CA LYS A 317 -29.86 -44.50 0.79
C LYS A 317 -29.18 -45.44 1.79
N GLY A 318 -29.99 -46.32 2.39
CA GLY A 318 -29.61 -47.19 3.51
C GLY A 318 -28.48 -48.19 3.23
N LYS A 319 -27.79 -48.55 4.32
CA LYS A 319 -26.76 -49.60 4.41
C LYS A 319 -27.28 -50.97 3.93
N PRO A 320 -26.50 -51.76 3.16
CA PRO A 320 -26.79 -53.17 2.94
C PRO A 320 -26.41 -54.02 4.17
N PRO A 321 -27.03 -55.19 4.38
CA PRO A 321 -26.78 -56.03 5.54
C PRO A 321 -25.51 -56.89 5.38
N ALA A 322 -24.91 -57.24 6.53
CA ALA A 322 -23.64 -57.98 6.65
C ALA A 322 -23.74 -59.45 6.19
N PRO A 323 -22.65 -60.05 5.65
CA PRO A 323 -22.64 -61.45 5.22
C PRO A 323 -22.34 -62.42 6.38
N LYS A 324 -23.01 -63.59 6.37
CA LYS A 324 -22.78 -64.73 7.29
C LYS A 324 -21.64 -65.64 6.78
N PRO A 325 -21.01 -66.44 7.66
CA PRO A 325 -19.75 -67.14 7.36
C PRO A 325 -19.95 -68.42 6.55
N ALA A 326 -18.93 -68.78 5.77
CA ALA A 326 -18.90 -69.93 4.88
C ALA A 326 -18.52 -71.25 5.58
N SER A 327 -18.99 -72.36 5.02
CA SER A 327 -18.42 -73.70 5.21
C SER A 327 -18.48 -74.49 3.88
N PRO A 328 -17.60 -75.46 3.66
CA PRO A 328 -16.88 -75.59 2.38
C PRO A 328 -17.19 -76.89 1.63
N LYS A 329 -17.18 -76.88 0.29
CA LYS A 329 -16.94 -78.10 -0.51
C LYS A 329 -16.17 -77.84 -1.83
N LYS A 330 -14.94 -78.37 -1.82
CA LYS A 330 -14.24 -79.20 -2.83
C LYS A 330 -14.11 -78.72 -4.29
N ASN A 331 -12.85 -78.39 -4.62
CA ASN A 331 -12.03 -78.83 -5.76
C ASN A 331 -12.71 -79.33 -7.04
N ILE A 332 -12.35 -78.73 -8.18
CA ILE A 332 -11.67 -79.41 -9.31
C ILE A 332 -10.87 -78.40 -10.17
N LYS A 333 -9.69 -78.88 -10.58
CA LYS A 333 -8.56 -78.32 -11.33
C LYS A 333 -8.83 -77.44 -12.58
N ALA A 334 -8.11 -76.31 -12.60
CA ALA A 334 -7.12 -75.82 -13.58
C ALA A 334 -7.29 -76.04 -15.11
N ARG A 335 -7.30 -74.93 -15.87
CA ARG A 335 -6.45 -74.79 -17.08
C ARG A 335 -6.19 -73.32 -17.48
N SER A 336 -4.92 -72.93 -17.34
CA SER A 336 -4.09 -71.96 -18.09
C SER A 336 -4.71 -70.90 -19.03
N ALA A 337 -4.35 -69.63 -18.79
CA ALA A 337 -3.84 -68.71 -19.82
C ALA A 337 -2.30 -68.96 -19.97
N PRO A 338 -1.53 -68.52 -21.00
CA PRO A 338 -1.61 -67.16 -21.59
C PRO A 338 -1.04 -66.94 -23.03
N LYS A 339 -1.02 -65.64 -23.43
CA LYS A 339 -0.03 -64.92 -24.29
C LYS A 339 -0.15 -64.89 -25.83
N ARG A 340 -0.33 -63.63 -26.30
CA ARG A 340 0.39 -62.85 -27.35
C ARG A 340 0.93 -63.59 -28.59
N THR A 341 0.59 -63.05 -29.78
CA THR A 341 1.54 -62.65 -30.86
C THR A 341 0.81 -61.89 -31.98
N ASN A 342 1.40 -60.80 -32.46
CA ASN A 342 1.17 -60.11 -33.75
C ASN A 342 2.41 -60.45 -34.62
N PRO A 343 2.42 -60.51 -35.98
CA PRO A 343 1.82 -59.55 -36.93
C PRO A 343 1.18 -60.17 -38.20
N LYS A 344 0.44 -59.34 -38.97
CA LYS A 344 -0.01 -59.63 -40.34
C LYS A 344 1.16 -59.46 -41.33
N ARG A 345 1.23 -60.37 -42.29
CA ARG A 345 2.14 -60.41 -43.45
C ARG A 345 1.29 -60.19 -44.72
N VAL A 346 1.68 -59.25 -45.57
CA VAL A 346 1.76 -59.39 -47.04
C VAL A 346 2.96 -58.57 -47.48
#